data_AF-A0A679J7K2-F1
#
_entry.id   AF-A0A679J7K2-F1
#
_cell.length_a   1.000
_cell.length_b   1.000
_cell.length_c   1.000
_cell.angle_alpha   90.00
_cell.angle_beta   90.00
_cell.angle_gamma   90.00
#
_symmetry.space_group_name_H-M   'P 1'
#
loop_
_entity.id
_entity.type
_entity.pdbx_description
1 polymer ?
#
loop_
_entity_poly.entity_id
_entity_poly.type
_entity_poly.pdbx_seq_one_letter_code
_entity_poly.pdbx_strand_id
1 'polypeptide(L)'
;MVLRQALSLLAILSAVGCSSPQQADSFFAPDGARTIVEVKYRLDDVNELSECLYNGFSGASERGALPQQSSQTRRGYGFRVVLSYGDRPYLRAEVGADGVLTVSRSNFAGFSGFAAGTAAVDRCKMRFARE
;
A
#
# COMPACT_ATOMS: atom_id res chain seq x y z
N MET A 1 42.64 -45.85 -16.63
CA MET A 1 43.02 -46.37 -15.30
C MET A 1 42.65 -45.33 -14.27
N VAL A 2 41.88 -45.76 -13.27
CA VAL A 2 41.29 -45.01 -12.15
C VAL A 2 42.38 -44.55 -11.18
N LEU A 3 42.33 -43.33 -10.63
CA LEU A 3 42.41 -43.07 -9.17
C LEU A 3 42.32 -41.57 -8.80
N ARG A 4 41.19 -41.25 -8.12
CA ARG A 4 41.06 -40.53 -6.84
C ARG A 4 41.84 -39.22 -6.63
N GLN A 5 41.14 -38.16 -6.23
CA GLN A 5 40.98 -37.80 -4.82
C GLN A 5 39.90 -36.73 -4.61
N ALA A 6 39.20 -36.86 -3.49
CA ALA A 6 38.13 -36.01 -3.00
C ALA A 6 38.57 -35.33 -1.69
N LEU A 7 37.77 -34.33 -1.28
CA LEU A 7 37.71 -33.64 0.02
C LEU A 7 38.65 -32.44 0.29
N SER A 8 38.05 -31.25 0.41
CA SER A 8 38.05 -30.42 1.63
C SER A 8 37.04 -29.27 1.42
N LEU A 9 35.84 -29.34 2.00
CA LEU A 9 35.44 -28.64 3.23
C LEU A 9 35.81 -27.14 3.27
N LEU A 10 34.83 -26.29 2.96
CA LEU A 10 34.63 -25.04 3.70
C LEU A 10 33.16 -24.62 3.58
N ALA A 11 32.40 -25.01 4.61
CA ALA A 11 31.16 -24.35 4.97
C ALA A 11 31.53 -22.98 5.55
N ILE A 12 31.07 -21.90 4.93
CA ILE A 12 30.91 -20.62 5.61
C ILE A 12 29.46 -20.20 5.41
N LEU A 13 28.70 -20.39 6.47
CA LEU A 13 27.51 -19.61 6.79
C LEU A 13 27.89 -18.13 6.63
N SER A 14 27.22 -17.43 5.74
CA SER A 14 27.06 -15.99 5.87
C SER A 14 25.61 -15.68 5.55
N ALA A 15 24.85 -15.70 6.64
CA ALA A 15 23.70 -14.88 6.93
C ALA A 15 23.01 -14.28 5.70
N VAL A 16 21.82 -14.82 5.43
CA VAL A 16 20.57 -14.07 5.19
C VAL A 16 20.74 -12.57 5.40
N GLY A 17 21.28 -11.90 4.39
CA GLY A 17 21.11 -10.49 4.18
C GLY A 17 19.74 -10.30 3.57
N CYS A 18 18.68 -10.56 4.34
CA CYS A 18 17.39 -9.92 4.11
C CYS A 18 17.60 -8.43 4.39
N SER A 19 18.28 -7.75 3.46
CA SER A 19 18.06 -6.34 3.24
C SER A 19 16.64 -6.25 2.70
N SER A 20 15.64 -6.31 3.59
CA SER A 20 14.35 -5.74 3.27
C SER A 20 14.67 -4.32 2.86
N PRO A 21 14.45 -3.91 1.59
CA PRO A 21 14.36 -2.49 1.37
C PRO A 21 13.22 -2.04 2.29
N GLN A 22 13.54 -1.19 3.25
CA GLN A 22 12.56 -0.34 3.90
C GLN A 22 11.88 0.38 2.73
N GLN A 23 10.79 -0.20 2.26
CA GLN A 23 10.12 0.21 1.04
C GLN A 23 9.40 1.51 1.37
N ALA A 24 10.18 2.58 1.27
CA ALA A 24 9.74 3.92 0.95
C ALA A 24 8.56 4.45 1.79
N ASP A 25 8.76 4.64 3.09
CA ASP A 25 7.97 5.65 3.80
C ASP A 25 8.23 7.06 3.23
N SER A 26 9.40 7.27 2.58
CA SER A 26 9.86 8.56 2.03
C SER A 26 9.34 8.94 0.64
N PHE A 27 8.53 8.12 -0.05
CA PHE A 27 8.07 8.44 -1.42
C PHE A 27 6.69 9.09 -1.51
N PHE A 28 5.98 9.30 -0.40
CA PHE A 28 4.95 10.35 -0.42
C PHE A 28 5.71 11.66 -0.39
N ALA A 29 5.81 12.34 -1.55
CA ALA A 29 6.59 13.55 -1.68
C ALA A 29 6.34 14.49 -0.48
N PRO A 30 7.39 15.11 0.09
CA PRO A 30 7.30 15.97 1.28
C PRO A 30 6.41 17.21 1.08
N ASP A 31 5.90 17.45 -0.13
CA ASP A 31 5.01 18.56 -0.45
C ASP A 31 3.55 18.30 -0.03
N GLY A 32 3.31 18.34 1.29
CA GLY A 32 2.01 18.71 1.86
C GLY A 32 0.86 17.73 1.60
N ALA A 33 1.10 16.43 1.81
CA ALA A 33 0.04 15.44 1.94
C ALA A 33 -1.05 15.96 2.88
N ARG A 34 -2.27 16.15 2.40
CA ARG A 34 -3.38 16.57 3.25
C ARG A 34 -4.36 15.44 3.46
N THR A 35 -4.74 15.22 4.71
CA THR A 35 -5.83 14.31 5.06
C THR A 35 -7.12 14.85 4.47
N ILE A 36 -7.84 13.99 3.75
CA ILE A 36 -9.15 14.29 3.15
C ILE A 36 -10.26 13.41 3.75
N VAL A 37 -9.90 12.33 4.43
CA VAL A 37 -10.82 11.49 5.18
C VAL A 37 -10.13 11.08 6.47
N GLU A 38 -10.85 11.20 7.58
CA GLU A 38 -10.54 10.57 8.85
C GLU A 38 -11.86 10.06 9.44
N VAL A 39 -11.96 8.76 9.67
CA VAL A 39 -13.20 8.13 10.14
C VAL A 39 -12.90 6.84 10.89
N LYS A 40 -13.76 6.52 11.87
CA LYS A 40 -13.65 5.31 12.68
C LYS A 40 -14.48 4.17 12.09
N TYR A 41 -13.97 2.96 12.22
CA TYR A 41 -14.61 1.70 11.88
C TYR A 41 -14.44 0.69 13.02
N ARG A 42 -15.18 -0.42 12.92
CA ARG A 42 -14.98 -1.54 13.82
C ARG A 42 -13.66 -2.23 13.52
N LEU A 43 -12.98 -2.68 14.57
CA LEU A 43 -11.72 -3.41 14.46
C LEU A 43 -11.87 -4.70 13.64
N ASP A 44 -13.03 -5.36 13.76
CA ASP A 44 -13.36 -6.59 13.03
C ASP A 44 -13.35 -6.36 11.50
N ASP A 45 -13.62 -5.13 11.05
CA ASP A 45 -13.75 -4.77 9.64
C ASP A 45 -12.40 -4.36 9.01
N VAL A 46 -11.31 -4.23 9.79
CA VAL A 46 -10.02 -3.68 9.30
C VAL A 46 -9.49 -4.43 8.08
N ASN A 47 -9.57 -5.77 8.09
CA ASN A 47 -9.12 -6.59 6.96
C ASN A 47 -10.00 -6.35 5.72
N GLU A 48 -11.33 -6.49 5.86
CA GLU A 48 -12.25 -6.31 4.73
C GLU A 48 -12.25 -4.88 4.18
N LEU A 49 -12.09 -3.88 5.04
CA LEU A 49 -11.96 -2.48 4.66
C LEU A 49 -10.68 -2.26 3.84
N SER A 50 -9.56 -2.84 4.28
CA SER A 50 -8.29 -2.75 3.54
C SER A 50 -8.37 -3.41 2.16
N GLU A 51 -9.05 -4.54 2.05
CA GLU A 51 -9.29 -5.24 0.78
C GLU A 51 -10.23 -4.45 -0.13
N CYS A 52 -11.31 -3.88 0.43
CA CYS A 52 -12.21 -3.01 -0.33
C CYS A 52 -11.46 -1.84 -0.95
N LEU A 53 -10.62 -1.16 -0.14
CA LEU A 53 -9.82 -0.04 -0.59
C LEU A 53 -8.82 -0.45 -1.67
N TYR A 54 -8.12 -1.58 -1.49
CA TYR A 54 -7.19 -2.10 -2.48
C TYR A 54 -7.89 -2.43 -3.80
N ASN A 55 -8.99 -3.18 -3.78
CA ASN A 55 -9.75 -3.51 -4.97
C ASN A 55 -10.31 -2.26 -5.66
N GLY A 56 -10.78 -1.30 -4.87
CA GLY A 56 -11.24 -0.01 -5.36
C GLY A 56 -10.13 0.80 -6.06
N PHE A 57 -8.92 0.81 -5.50
CA PHE A 57 -7.76 1.49 -6.09
C PHE A 57 -7.26 0.76 -7.33
N SER A 58 -7.23 -0.57 -7.33
CA SER A 58 -6.91 -1.38 -8.51
C SER A 58 -7.89 -1.12 -9.66
N GLY A 59 -9.19 -1.09 -9.38
CA GLY A 59 -10.19 -0.75 -10.40
C GLY A 59 -10.10 0.71 -10.90
N ALA A 60 -9.68 1.64 -10.04
CA ALA A 60 -9.38 3.02 -10.44
C ALA A 60 -8.13 3.11 -11.34
N SER A 61 -7.14 2.25 -11.06
CA SER A 61 -5.90 2.14 -11.81
C SER A 61 -6.14 1.69 -13.25
N GLU A 62 -6.99 0.68 -13.45
CA GLU A 62 -7.34 0.13 -14.77
C GLU A 62 -8.13 1.11 -15.66
N ARG A 63 -8.93 1.99 -15.05
CA ARG A 63 -9.79 2.94 -15.79
C ARG A 63 -9.10 4.28 -16.10
N GLY A 64 -7.85 4.44 -15.68
CA GLY A 64 -7.06 5.63 -15.90
C GLY A 64 -6.66 5.85 -17.35
N ALA A 65 -6.60 7.11 -17.77
CA ALA A 65 -5.97 7.49 -19.05
C ALA A 65 -4.43 7.34 -19.03
N LEU A 66 -3.86 7.08 -17.85
CA LEU A 66 -2.42 7.05 -17.59
C LEU A 66 -2.11 5.82 -16.71
N PRO A 67 -0.92 5.19 -16.89
CA PRO A 67 -0.53 4.00 -16.16
C PRO A 67 -0.45 4.28 -14.66
N GLN A 68 -1.40 3.72 -13.94
CA GLN A 68 -1.47 3.79 -12.50
C GLN A 68 -1.05 2.46 -11.89
N GLN A 69 -0.73 2.48 -10.60
CA GLN A 69 -0.43 1.29 -9.83
C GLN A 69 -1.08 1.39 -8.46
N SER A 70 -1.76 0.33 -8.04
CA SER A 70 -2.22 0.14 -6.67
C SER A 70 -1.25 -0.77 -5.92
N SER A 71 -1.08 -0.53 -4.63
CA SER A 71 -0.37 -1.45 -3.74
C SER A 71 -1.05 -1.52 -2.38
N GLN A 72 -0.91 -2.66 -1.72
CA GLN A 72 -1.32 -2.87 -0.34
C GLN A 72 -0.12 -3.42 0.44
N THR A 73 0.12 -2.85 1.62
CA THR A 73 1.21 -3.26 2.50
C THR A 73 0.67 -3.45 3.90
N ARG A 74 0.84 -4.66 4.45
CA ARG A 74 0.56 -4.94 5.85
C ARG A 74 1.64 -4.32 6.72
N ARG A 75 1.25 -3.57 7.76
CA ARG A 75 2.13 -2.95 8.75
C ARG A 75 1.84 -3.52 10.14
N GLY A 76 2.74 -3.31 11.09
CA GLY A 76 2.54 -3.73 12.48
C GLY A 76 1.31 -3.08 13.15
N TYR A 77 0.83 -1.96 12.61
CA TYR A 77 -0.28 -1.18 13.14
C TYR A 77 -1.48 -1.08 12.17
N GLY A 78 -1.57 -1.96 11.16
CA GLY A 78 -2.70 -1.97 10.22
C GLY A 78 -2.30 -2.22 8.76
N PHE A 79 -3.00 -1.58 7.82
CA PHE A 79 -2.76 -1.70 6.40
C PHE A 79 -2.56 -0.34 5.75
N ARG A 80 -1.62 -0.27 4.81
CA ARG A 80 -1.45 0.87 3.91
C ARG A 80 -1.89 0.46 2.52
N VAL A 81 -2.79 1.21 1.91
CA VAL A 81 -3.19 1.08 0.51
C VAL A 81 -2.79 2.35 -0.24
N VAL A 82 -2.08 2.21 -1.35
CA VAL A 82 -1.56 3.35 -2.11
C VAL A 82 -2.03 3.25 -3.55
N LEU A 83 -2.34 4.41 -4.14
CA LEU A 83 -2.55 4.57 -5.56
C LEU A 83 -1.54 5.60 -6.10
N SER A 84 -0.79 5.17 -7.10
CA SER A 84 0.36 5.89 -7.65
C SER A 84 0.26 6.07 -9.16
N TYR A 85 0.92 7.11 -9.66
CA TYR A 85 1.23 7.30 -11.08
C TYR A 85 2.75 7.21 -11.25
N GLY A 86 3.23 6.15 -11.91
CA GLY A 86 4.64 5.74 -11.79
C GLY A 86 5.04 5.60 -10.32
N ASP A 87 6.19 6.16 -9.94
CA ASP A 87 6.68 6.13 -8.56
C ASP A 87 6.07 7.21 -7.64
N ARG A 88 5.07 7.96 -8.13
CA ARG A 88 4.48 9.09 -7.40
C ARG A 88 3.13 8.67 -6.78
N PRO A 89 3.07 8.40 -5.47
CA PRO A 89 1.80 8.16 -4.80
C PRO A 89 1.00 9.46 -4.75
N TYR A 90 -0.27 9.38 -5.08
CA TYR A 90 -1.15 10.54 -5.06
C TYR A 90 -2.38 10.35 -4.17
N LEU A 91 -2.72 9.10 -3.84
CA LEU A 91 -3.70 8.74 -2.83
C LEU A 91 -3.12 7.66 -1.92
N ARG A 92 -3.27 7.82 -0.61
CA ARG A 92 -2.84 6.85 0.40
C ARG A 92 -3.96 6.69 1.40
N ALA A 93 -4.34 5.46 1.69
CA ALA A 93 -5.23 5.09 2.78
C ALA A 93 -4.44 4.30 3.82
N GLU A 94 -4.50 4.71 5.07
CA GLU A 94 -3.99 3.99 6.24
C GLU A 94 -5.21 3.46 7.00
N VAL A 95 -5.37 2.15 7.04
CA VAL A 95 -6.38 1.47 7.86
C VAL A 95 -5.70 1.00 9.13
N GLY A 96 -5.85 1.76 10.21
CA GLY A 96 -5.21 1.47 11.48
C GLY A 96 -5.85 0.28 12.21
N ALA A 97 -5.03 -0.46 12.94
CA ALA A 97 -5.46 -1.50 13.88
C ALA A 97 -6.14 -0.92 15.14
N ASP A 98 -6.19 0.41 15.25
CA ASP A 98 -7.01 1.18 16.19
C ASP A 98 -8.41 1.49 15.65
N GLY A 99 -8.73 1.03 14.44
CA GLY A 99 -10.02 1.23 13.80
C GLY A 99 -10.14 2.59 13.11
N VAL A 100 -9.05 3.33 12.94
CA VAL A 100 -9.06 4.63 12.26
C VAL A 100 -8.62 4.47 10.81
N LEU A 101 -9.47 4.89 9.87
CA LEU A 101 -9.09 5.10 8.48
C LEU A 101 -8.65 6.54 8.29
N THR A 102 -7.43 6.74 7.82
CA THR A 102 -6.93 8.02 7.34
C THR A 102 -6.67 7.94 5.85
N VAL A 103 -7.25 8.84 5.04
CA VAL A 103 -6.92 8.96 3.62
C VAL A 103 -6.26 10.30 3.37
N SER A 104 -5.05 10.25 2.83
CA SER A 104 -4.25 11.41 2.47
C SER A 104 -4.11 11.49 0.95
N ARG A 105 -4.18 12.72 0.44
CA ARG A 105 -3.88 13.01 -0.96
C ARG A 105 -2.63 13.84 -1.10
N SER A 106 -1.92 13.64 -2.20
CA SER A 106 -0.82 14.52 -2.62
C SER A 106 -1.36 15.85 -3.17
N ASN A 107 -0.53 16.89 -3.13
CA ASN A 107 -0.77 18.16 -3.84
C ASN A 107 -0.56 18.06 -5.35
N PHE A 108 -0.23 16.88 -5.87
CA PHE A 108 -0.34 16.53 -7.29
C PHE A 108 -1.83 16.45 -7.71
N ALA A 109 -2.57 17.55 -7.48
CA ALA A 109 -4.00 17.70 -7.65
C ALA A 109 -4.30 18.13 -9.10
N GLY A 110 -4.14 17.20 -10.03
CA GLY A 110 -4.52 17.40 -11.43
C GLY A 110 -4.70 16.10 -12.21
N PHE A 111 -4.58 14.96 -11.53
CA PHE A 111 -4.54 13.66 -12.19
C PHE A 111 -5.94 13.05 -12.30
N SER A 112 -6.32 12.61 -13.50
CA SER A 112 -7.65 12.08 -13.82
C SER A 112 -8.04 10.83 -13.00
N GLY A 113 -7.07 10.05 -12.52
CA GLY A 113 -7.29 8.90 -11.62
C GLY A 113 -7.76 9.28 -10.20
N PHE A 114 -7.61 10.54 -9.79
CA PHE A 114 -7.97 10.98 -8.44
C PHE A 114 -9.46 10.82 -8.14
N ALA A 115 -10.34 11.18 -9.09
CA ALA A 115 -11.79 11.08 -8.90
C ALA A 115 -12.23 9.62 -8.74
N ALA A 116 -11.63 8.70 -9.49
CA ALA A 116 -11.92 7.27 -9.37
C ALA A 116 -11.44 6.69 -8.04
N GLY A 117 -10.22 7.04 -7.60
CA GLY A 117 -9.67 6.61 -6.31
C GLY A 117 -10.47 7.14 -5.12
N THR A 118 -10.87 8.41 -5.15
CA THR A 118 -11.72 8.99 -4.09
C THR A 118 -13.13 8.39 -4.07
N ALA A 119 -13.74 8.16 -5.24
CA ALA A 119 -15.02 7.45 -5.30
C ALA A 119 -14.93 6.01 -4.76
N ALA A 120 -13.80 5.33 -4.95
CA ALA A 120 -13.55 4.04 -4.34
C ALA A 120 -13.48 4.13 -2.81
N VAL A 121 -12.79 5.13 -2.26
CA VAL A 121 -12.80 5.41 -0.82
C VAL A 121 -14.23 5.59 -0.32
N ASP A 122 -15.03 6.45 -0.95
CA ASP A 122 -16.40 6.72 -0.49
C ASP A 122 -17.31 5.49 -0.54
N ARG A 123 -17.18 4.64 -1.56
CA ARG A 123 -17.91 3.36 -1.60
C ARG A 123 -17.54 2.43 -0.44
N CYS A 124 -16.25 2.30 -0.14
CA CYS A 124 -15.80 1.49 0.99
C CYS A 124 -16.29 2.10 2.30
N LYS A 125 -16.19 3.42 2.46
CA LYS A 125 -16.72 4.11 3.64
C LYS A 125 -18.19 3.81 3.85
N MET A 126 -19.03 3.95 2.82
CA MET A 126 -20.46 3.66 2.93
C MET A 126 -20.76 2.20 3.25
N ARG A 127 -19.98 1.25 2.74
CA ARG A 127 -20.17 -0.19 3.04
C ARG A 127 -19.92 -0.51 4.52
N PHE A 128 -18.92 0.13 5.13
CA PHE A 128 -18.50 -0.14 6.51
C PHE A 128 -18.99 0.91 7.52
N ALA A 129 -19.66 1.97 7.06
CA ALA A 129 -20.41 2.91 7.90
C ALA A 129 -21.68 2.23 8.40
N ARG A 130 -21.54 1.33 9.37
CA ARG A 130 -22.68 0.82 10.13
C ARG A 130 -22.81 1.64 11.41
N GLU A 131 -23.99 2.24 11.56
CA GLU A 131 -24.49 2.87 12.80
C GLU A 131 -24.53 1.88 13.96
#